data_AF-A0A2Z4M9M1-F1
#
_entry.id   AF-A0A2Z4M9M1-F1
#
_cell.length_a   1.000
_cell.length_b   1.000
_cell.length_c   1.000
_cell.angle_alpha   90.00
_cell.angle_beta   90.00
_cell.angle_gamma   90.00
#
_symmetry.space_group_name_H-M   'P 1'
#
loop_
_entity.id
_entity.type
_entity.pdbx_description
1 polymer ?
#
loop_
_entity_poly.entity_id
_entity_poly.type
_entity_poly.pdbx_seq_one_letter_code
_entity_poly.pdbx_strand_id
1 'polypeptide(L)'
;GVATAHIILSGALFLASIWHWVNWDLELFRDPRTDDPALDLPKIFGIHLFLSGLLCFSFGAFHVTGLFGPGIWVSDPYGLTGHVEPISPAWGPEGFDPFNPGGISSHHIAAGILGICAGLFHLCVRPPQRLYDALCMGNIETVLSSSIAAVFWAAFVVAGTMWYGSAATPVELFGPTRYQWDLGFFQLQIEKRVQQNIQQGQSLEQAWSQIPEKLAFYDYIGVWEIF
;
A
#
# COMPACT_ATOMS: atom_id res chain seq x y z
N GLY A 1 6.83 7.42 19.57
CA GLY A 1 7.90 7.55 18.56
C GLY A 1 7.39 8.13 17.26
N VAL A 2 6.53 7.40 16.54
CA VAL A 2 6.06 7.76 15.18
C VAL A 2 5.51 9.19 15.09
N ALA A 3 4.54 9.58 15.94
CA ALA A 3 3.97 10.93 15.92
C ALA A 3 5.04 12.03 16.13
N THR A 4 5.91 11.86 17.13
CA THR A 4 7.03 12.78 17.40
C THR A 4 7.97 12.91 16.21
N ALA A 5 8.32 11.81 15.55
CA ALA A 5 9.17 11.82 14.36
C ALA A 5 8.53 12.62 13.21
N HIS A 6 7.22 12.50 13.01
CA HIS A 6 6.50 13.25 11.99
C HIS A 6 6.44 14.76 12.29
N ILE A 7 6.29 15.16 13.55
CA ILE A 7 6.33 16.58 13.93
C ILE A 7 7.72 17.17 13.70
N ILE A 8 8.78 16.44 14.06
CA ILE A 8 10.16 16.87 13.81
C ILE A 8 10.43 16.98 12.30
N LEU A 9 10.03 15.97 11.53
CA LEU A 9 10.15 15.99 10.07
C LEU A 9 9.41 17.18 9.45
N SER A 10 8.18 17.46 9.91
CA SER A 10 7.38 18.60 9.47
C SER A 10 8.11 19.93 9.73
N GLY A 11 8.65 20.11 10.94
CA GLY A 11 9.44 21.30 11.28
C GLY A 11 10.68 21.46 10.39
N ALA A 12 11.40 20.37 10.11
CA ALA A 12 12.56 20.39 9.22
C ALA A 12 12.18 20.76 7.78
N LEU A 13 11.10 20.16 7.25
CA LEU A 13 10.58 20.47 5.90
C LEU A 13 10.08 21.92 5.80
N PHE A 14 9.47 22.46 6.86
CA PHE A 14 9.06 23.85 6.94
C PHE A 14 10.23 24.83 6.88
N LEU A 15 11.32 24.55 7.61
CA LEU A 15 12.52 25.39 7.54
C LEU A 15 13.20 25.30 6.17
N ALA A 16 13.24 24.10 5.58
CA ALA A 16 13.77 23.90 4.23
C ALA A 16 12.97 24.66 3.17
N SER A 17 11.64 24.71 3.28
CA SER A 17 10.80 25.43 2.32
C SER A 17 11.05 26.95 2.36
N ILE A 18 11.24 27.53 3.55
CA ILE A 18 11.64 28.94 3.71
C ILE A 18 12.97 29.19 2.99
N TRP A 19 13.97 28.31 3.18
CA TRP A 19 15.28 28.46 2.56
C TRP A 19 15.19 28.41 1.03
N HIS A 20 14.46 27.44 0.47
CA HIS A 20 14.28 27.30 -0.98
C HIS A 20 13.49 28.44 -1.60
N TRP A 21 12.54 29.02 -0.87
CA TRP A 21 11.80 30.20 -1.30
C TRP A 21 12.69 31.44 -1.40
N VAL A 22 13.54 31.67 -0.39
CA VAL A 22 14.44 32.83 -0.35
C VAL A 22 15.57 32.68 -1.36
N ASN A 23 16.16 31.48 -1.47
CA ASN A 23 17.31 31.19 -2.33
C ASN A 23 16.86 30.47 -3.61
N TRP A 24 15.92 31.07 -4.33
CA TRP A 24 15.31 30.45 -5.52
C TRP A 24 16.20 30.53 -6.77
N ASP A 25 17.04 31.58 -6.90
CA ASP A 25 17.85 31.82 -8.09
C ASP A 25 19.21 31.11 -8.02
N LEU A 26 19.17 29.77 -8.06
CA LEU A 26 20.36 28.92 -8.07
C LEU A 26 20.79 28.59 -9.50
N GLU A 27 22.10 28.58 -9.76
CA GLU A 27 22.69 28.17 -11.05
C GLU A 27 22.23 26.76 -11.48
N LEU A 28 21.94 25.88 -10.50
CA LEU A 28 21.38 24.54 -10.72
C LEU A 28 20.09 24.53 -11.56
N PHE A 29 19.27 25.58 -11.48
CA PHE A 29 17.98 25.65 -12.17
C PHE A 29 18.06 26.29 -13.56
N ARG A 30 19.25 26.68 -14.02
CA ARG A 30 19.45 27.38 -15.29
C ARG A 30 20.08 26.47 -16.35
N ASP A 31 19.67 26.60 -17.61
CA ASP A 31 20.35 25.94 -18.74
C ASP A 31 21.73 26.59 -18.93
N PRO A 32 22.84 25.84 -18.85
CA PRO A 32 24.19 26.39 -19.04
C PRO A 32 24.43 27.08 -20.39
N ARG A 33 23.56 26.87 -21.38
CA ARG A 33 23.68 27.42 -22.73
C ARG A 33 22.89 28.71 -22.93
N THR A 34 21.75 28.85 -22.26
CA THR A 34 20.83 29.99 -22.47
C THR A 34 20.65 30.86 -21.23
N ASP A 35 21.08 30.38 -20.06
CA ASP A 35 20.87 31.01 -18.75
C ASP A 35 19.38 31.11 -18.34
N ASP A 36 18.47 30.49 -19.11
CA ASP A 36 17.05 30.44 -18.78
C ASP A 36 16.74 29.32 -17.78
N PRO A 37 15.69 29.46 -16.95
CA PRO A 37 15.21 28.37 -16.10
C PRO A 37 14.83 27.13 -16.91
N ALA A 38 15.42 25.99 -16.59
CA ALA A 38 15.19 24.74 -17.31
C ALA A 38 15.25 23.51 -16.40
N LEU A 39 14.36 22.55 -16.64
CA LEU A 39 14.34 21.26 -15.95
C LEU A 39 14.38 20.13 -16.99
N ASP A 40 15.37 19.24 -16.87
CA ASP A 40 15.45 18.04 -17.70
C ASP A 40 14.49 16.95 -17.16
N LEU A 41 13.19 17.17 -17.37
CA LEU A 41 12.10 16.34 -16.82
C LEU A 41 12.28 14.83 -17.08
N PRO A 42 12.69 14.36 -18.27
CA PRO A 42 12.94 12.94 -18.50
C PRO A 42 14.03 12.35 -17.60
N LYS A 43 15.11 13.10 -17.35
CA LYS A 43 16.20 12.65 -16.47
C LYS A 43 15.75 12.68 -15.01
N ILE A 44 15.04 13.74 -14.60
CA ILE A 44 14.46 13.85 -13.25
C ILE A 44 13.52 12.67 -12.97
N PHE A 45 12.70 12.28 -13.95
CA PHE A 45 11.86 11.08 -13.85
C PHE A 45 12.69 9.81 -13.60
N GLY A 46 13.77 9.60 -14.36
CA GLY A 46 14.69 8.47 -14.15
C GLY A 46 15.29 8.43 -12.75
N ILE A 47 15.70 9.57 -12.20
CA ILE A 47 16.23 9.68 -10.82
C ILE A 47 15.15 9.24 -9.80
N HIS A 48 13.95 9.83 -9.87
CA HIS A 48 12.89 9.54 -8.92
C HIS A 48 12.35 8.12 -9.03
N LEU A 49 12.28 7.57 -10.25
CA LEU A 49 11.87 6.18 -10.48
C LEU A 49 12.89 5.20 -9.92
N PHE A 50 14.19 5.46 -10.11
CA PHE A 50 15.26 4.64 -9.55
C PHE A 50 15.20 4.61 -8.01
N LEU A 51 15.07 5.79 -7.38
CA LEU A 51 14.94 5.90 -5.91
C LEU A 51 13.67 5.23 -5.40
N SER A 52 12.54 5.40 -6.10
CA SER A 52 11.29 4.71 -5.78
C SER A 52 11.42 3.19 -5.89
N GLY A 53 12.14 2.69 -6.90
CA GLY A 53 12.43 1.27 -7.08
C GLY A 53 13.27 0.70 -5.93
N LEU A 54 14.32 1.41 -5.51
CA LEU A 54 15.15 1.02 -4.37
C LEU A 54 14.34 0.95 -3.07
N LEU A 55 13.50 1.95 -2.81
CA LEU A 55 12.64 1.98 -1.62
C LEU A 55 11.60 0.85 -1.65
N CYS A 56 10.93 0.66 -2.79
CA CYS A 56 9.93 -0.40 -2.98
C CYS A 56 10.54 -1.80 -2.78
N PHE A 57 11.68 -2.08 -3.42
CA PHE A 57 12.42 -3.32 -3.23
C PHE A 57 12.79 -3.52 -1.77
N SER A 58 13.37 -2.50 -1.12
CA SER A 58 13.83 -2.60 0.25
C SER A 58 12.67 -2.83 1.23
N PHE A 59 11.53 -2.18 1.00
CA PHE A 59 10.33 -2.42 1.80
C PHE A 59 9.87 -3.88 1.70
N GLY A 60 9.75 -4.43 0.49
CA GLY A 60 9.38 -5.82 0.29
C GLY A 60 10.40 -6.82 0.84
N ALA A 61 11.68 -6.63 0.52
CA ALA A 61 12.76 -7.57 0.80
C ALA A 61 13.22 -7.57 2.27
N PHE A 62 13.05 -6.46 3.00
CA PHE A 62 13.53 -6.31 4.38
C PHE A 62 12.42 -6.10 5.39
N HIS A 63 11.51 -5.15 5.14
CA HIS A 63 10.49 -4.78 6.11
C HIS A 63 9.39 -5.84 6.20
N VAL A 64 8.80 -6.20 5.04
CA VAL A 64 7.67 -7.14 4.96
C VAL A 64 8.09 -8.58 5.27
N THR A 65 9.25 -9.00 4.78
CA THR A 65 9.81 -10.35 5.04
C THR A 65 10.30 -10.56 6.47
N GLY A 66 10.39 -9.48 7.25
CA GLY A 66 11.01 -9.52 8.58
C GLY A 66 12.52 -9.77 8.59
N LEU A 67 13.19 -9.79 7.42
CA LEU A 67 14.65 -9.96 7.35
C LEU A 67 15.37 -8.80 8.06
N PHE A 68 14.86 -7.58 7.90
CA PHE A 68 15.31 -6.40 8.64
C PHE A 68 14.13 -5.43 8.83
N GLY A 69 13.15 -5.88 9.61
CA GLY A 69 11.94 -5.15 9.94
C GLY A 69 10.96 -6.03 10.72
N PRO A 70 9.80 -5.49 11.13
CA PRO A 70 8.86 -6.20 11.98
C PRO A 70 7.97 -7.20 11.22
N GLY A 71 7.89 -7.13 9.89
CA GLY A 71 6.84 -7.79 9.11
C GLY A 71 5.60 -6.91 8.96
N ILE A 72 4.45 -7.52 8.67
CA ILE A 72 3.17 -6.82 8.49
C ILE A 72 2.05 -7.48 9.30
N TRP A 73 0.92 -6.81 9.44
CA TRP A 73 -0.26 -7.38 10.10
C TRP A 73 -0.85 -8.51 9.24
N VAL A 74 -1.18 -9.62 9.89
CA VAL A 74 -1.95 -10.74 9.36
C VAL A 74 -2.99 -11.17 10.36
N SER A 75 -3.96 -11.97 9.91
CA SER A 75 -4.94 -12.59 10.79
C SER A 75 -5.46 -13.90 10.23
N ASP A 76 -6.21 -14.63 11.05
CA ASP A 76 -7.01 -15.75 10.58
C ASP A 76 -8.21 -15.26 9.74
N PRO A 77 -8.87 -16.15 8.97
CA PRO A 77 -9.98 -15.77 8.09
C PRO A 77 -11.17 -15.08 8.77
N TYR A 78 -11.28 -15.15 10.09
CA TYR A 78 -12.35 -14.54 10.89
C TYR A 78 -11.88 -13.37 11.76
N GLY A 79 -10.64 -12.91 11.62
CA GLY A 79 -10.15 -11.71 12.30
C GLY A 79 -10.06 -11.85 13.83
N LEU A 80 -9.76 -13.04 14.34
CA LEU A 80 -9.74 -13.31 15.78
C LEU A 80 -8.34 -13.21 16.39
N THR A 81 -7.31 -13.63 15.65
CA THR A 81 -5.94 -13.79 16.13
C THR A 81 -4.92 -12.93 15.37
N GLY A 82 -5.27 -11.67 15.09
CA GLY A 82 -4.39 -10.77 14.35
C GLY A 82 -3.13 -10.39 15.12
N HIS A 83 -2.03 -10.34 14.39
CA HIS A 83 -0.72 -9.93 14.91
C HIS A 83 0.20 -9.51 13.77
N VAL A 84 1.34 -8.91 14.11
CA VAL A 84 2.39 -8.59 13.14
C VAL A 84 3.32 -9.80 13.03
N GLU A 85 3.58 -10.27 11.81
CA GLU A 85 4.54 -11.34 11.57
C GLU A 85 5.36 -11.15 10.26
N PRO A 86 6.55 -11.77 10.17
CA PRO A 86 7.33 -11.86 8.93
C PRO A 86 6.60 -12.64 7.83
N ILE A 87 6.54 -12.10 6.61
CA ILE A 87 5.84 -12.73 5.48
C ILE A 87 6.79 -13.20 4.38
N SER A 88 6.75 -14.49 4.09
CA SER A 88 7.47 -15.05 2.95
C SER A 88 6.77 -14.69 1.62
N PRO A 89 7.53 -14.32 0.57
CA PRO A 89 6.95 -13.99 -0.73
C PRO A 89 6.31 -15.20 -1.41
N ALA A 90 5.11 -15.01 -1.96
CA ALA A 90 4.42 -15.99 -2.80
C ALA A 90 4.70 -15.68 -4.28
N TRP A 91 5.41 -16.58 -4.96
CA TRP A 91 5.84 -16.40 -6.35
C TRP A 91 4.95 -17.10 -7.37
N GLY A 92 4.07 -18.00 -6.93
CA GLY A 92 3.10 -18.65 -7.79
C GLY A 92 1.87 -17.77 -8.07
N PRO A 93 0.87 -18.33 -8.78
CA PRO A 93 -0.37 -17.63 -9.10
C PRO A 93 -1.13 -17.14 -7.87
N GLU A 94 -0.97 -17.82 -6.73
CA GLU A 94 -1.55 -17.44 -5.44
C GLU A 94 -1.07 -16.08 -4.92
N GLY A 95 0.06 -15.56 -5.43
CA GLY A 95 0.51 -14.20 -5.11
C GLY A 95 -0.37 -13.11 -5.71
N PHE A 96 -1.25 -13.43 -6.66
CA PHE A 96 -2.24 -12.50 -7.23
C PHE A 96 -3.60 -12.56 -6.52
N ASP A 97 -3.77 -13.46 -5.55
CA ASP A 97 -4.94 -13.45 -4.68
C ASP A 97 -4.87 -12.22 -3.75
N PRO A 98 -5.85 -11.29 -3.79
CA PRO A 98 -5.83 -10.10 -2.95
C PRO A 98 -5.87 -10.41 -1.43
N PHE A 99 -6.23 -11.63 -1.03
CA PHE A 99 -6.24 -12.07 0.36
C PHE A 99 -4.96 -12.80 0.78
N ASN A 100 -3.99 -12.99 -0.12
CA ASN A 100 -2.72 -13.62 0.21
C ASN A 100 -1.64 -12.57 0.56
N PRO A 101 -1.20 -12.46 1.83
CA PRO A 101 -0.18 -11.49 2.23
C PRO A 101 1.18 -11.76 1.56
N GLY A 102 1.47 -13.01 1.17
CA GLY A 102 2.69 -13.36 0.43
C GLY A 102 2.79 -12.65 -0.93
N GLY A 103 1.65 -12.31 -1.53
CA GLY A 103 1.55 -11.49 -2.75
C GLY A 103 2.06 -10.06 -2.55
N ILE A 104 1.88 -9.49 -1.36
CA ILE A 104 2.36 -8.13 -1.03
C ILE A 104 3.89 -8.11 -1.05
N SER A 105 4.54 -9.11 -0.43
CA SER A 105 6.00 -9.20 -0.41
C SER A 105 6.58 -9.39 -1.82
N SER A 106 6.06 -10.37 -2.58
CA SER A 106 6.53 -10.65 -3.94
C SER A 106 6.28 -9.47 -4.90
N HIS A 107 5.13 -8.79 -4.77
CA HIS A 107 4.84 -7.56 -5.52
C HIS A 107 5.92 -6.49 -5.31
N HIS A 108 6.23 -6.14 -4.07
CA HIS A 108 7.20 -5.07 -3.78
C HIS A 108 8.62 -5.43 -4.23
N ILE A 109 9.03 -6.70 -4.07
CA ILE A 109 10.34 -7.17 -4.53
C ILE A 109 10.42 -7.08 -6.06
N ALA A 110 9.45 -7.65 -6.78
CA ALA A 110 9.45 -7.68 -8.24
C ALA A 110 9.29 -6.29 -8.86
N ALA A 111 8.32 -5.50 -8.38
CA ALA A 111 8.09 -4.13 -8.86
C ALA A 111 9.27 -3.21 -8.52
N GLY A 112 9.91 -3.39 -7.36
CA GLY A 112 11.10 -2.65 -6.97
C GLY A 112 12.28 -2.92 -7.91
N ILE A 113 12.58 -4.20 -8.22
CA ILE A 113 13.62 -4.56 -9.19
C ILE A 113 13.31 -3.97 -10.57
N LEU A 114 12.06 -4.08 -11.03
CA LEU A 114 11.65 -3.50 -12.31
C LEU A 114 11.80 -1.97 -12.31
N GLY A 115 11.44 -1.29 -11.22
CA GLY A 115 11.58 0.14 -11.05
C GLY A 115 13.04 0.60 -11.07
N ILE A 116 13.96 -0.17 -10.48
CA ILE A 116 15.41 0.08 -10.56
C ILE A 116 15.89 0.00 -12.01
N CYS A 117 15.56 -1.09 -12.71
CA CYS A 117 15.94 -1.29 -14.11
C CYS A 117 15.36 -0.20 -15.03
N ALA A 118 14.08 0.13 -14.85
CA ALA A 118 13.41 1.19 -15.61
C ALA A 118 13.98 2.58 -15.29
N GLY A 119 14.27 2.87 -14.02
CA GLY A 119 14.93 4.11 -13.61
C GLY A 119 16.30 4.28 -14.27
N LEU A 120 17.13 3.23 -14.29
CA LEU A 120 18.40 3.23 -15.00
C LEU A 120 18.22 3.44 -16.51
N PHE A 121 17.25 2.76 -17.12
CA PHE A 121 16.92 2.99 -18.53
C PHE A 121 16.58 4.45 -18.81
N HIS A 122 15.73 5.08 -17.99
CA HIS A 122 15.34 6.49 -18.14
C HIS A 122 16.47 7.48 -17.83
N LEU A 123 17.50 7.07 -17.09
CA LEU A 123 18.73 7.87 -16.90
C LEU A 123 19.67 7.76 -18.11
N CYS A 124 19.77 6.58 -18.71
CA CYS A 124 20.72 6.28 -19.78
C CYS A 124 20.20 6.57 -21.19
N VAL A 125 18.88 6.69 -21.37
CA VAL A 125 18.25 6.80 -22.69
C VAL A 125 17.41 8.07 -22.81
N ARG A 126 17.69 8.89 -23.83
CA ARG A 126 16.87 10.08 -24.14
C ARG A 126 15.55 9.68 -24.81
N PRO A 127 14.47 10.43 -24.58
CA PRO A 127 13.21 10.19 -25.27
C PRO A 127 13.37 10.28 -26.80
N PRO A 128 12.69 9.42 -27.57
CA PRO A 128 12.57 9.60 -29.01
C PRO A 128 11.92 10.96 -29.35
N GLN A 129 12.44 11.64 -30.37
CA GLN A 129 11.96 12.98 -30.77
C GLN A 129 10.43 13.03 -30.94
N ARG A 130 9.85 12.05 -31.64
CA ARG A 130 8.40 11.96 -31.85
C ARG A 130 7.60 11.93 -30.56
N LEU A 131 8.08 11.22 -29.54
CA LEU A 131 7.41 11.15 -28.24
C LEU A 131 7.61 12.43 -27.44
N TYR A 132 8.81 13.01 -27.50
CA TYR A 132 9.12 14.27 -26.85
C TYR A 132 8.16 15.38 -27.31
N ASP A 133 7.95 15.47 -28.63
CA ASP A 133 7.07 16.46 -29.23
C ASP A 133 5.59 16.12 -29.00
N ALA A 134 5.18 14.87 -29.22
CA ALA A 134 3.78 14.46 -29.09
C ALA A 134 3.24 14.61 -27.65
N LEU A 135 4.08 14.41 -26.65
CA LEU A 135 3.71 14.52 -25.23
C LEU A 135 4.11 15.85 -24.61
N CYS A 136 4.66 16.78 -25.39
CA CYS A 136 5.12 18.07 -24.92
C CYS A 136 6.06 17.96 -23.70
N MET A 137 7.06 17.08 -23.75
CA MET A 137 7.90 16.72 -22.58
C MET A 137 8.78 17.86 -22.05
N GLY A 138 8.82 19.01 -22.72
CA GLY A 138 9.43 20.25 -22.19
C GLY A 138 8.51 21.07 -21.29
N ASN A 139 7.20 20.77 -21.24
CA ASN A 139 6.23 21.47 -20.40
C ASN A 139 5.94 20.67 -19.12
N ILE A 140 6.20 21.24 -17.95
CA ILE A 140 5.94 20.57 -16.66
C ILE A 140 4.46 20.19 -16.46
N GLU A 141 3.53 20.88 -17.10
CA GLU A 141 2.09 20.56 -17.00
C GLU A 141 1.75 19.18 -17.59
N THR A 142 2.54 18.63 -18.53
CA THR A 142 2.34 17.25 -19.01
C THR A 142 2.61 16.23 -17.91
N VAL A 143 3.62 16.51 -17.06
CA VAL A 143 3.96 15.68 -15.90
C VAL A 143 2.87 15.81 -14.84
N LEU A 144 2.36 17.03 -14.61
CA LEU A 144 1.22 17.24 -13.71
C LEU A 144 -0.01 16.44 -14.16
N SER A 145 -0.39 16.54 -15.44
CA SER A 145 -1.56 15.86 -16.02
C SER A 145 -1.46 14.34 -15.87
N SER A 146 -0.35 13.75 -16.29
CA SER A 146 -0.12 12.30 -16.19
C SER A 146 -0.01 11.82 -14.74
N SER A 147 0.58 12.63 -13.85
CA SER A 147 0.66 12.30 -12.41
C SER A 147 -0.70 12.30 -11.73
N ILE A 148 -1.59 13.26 -12.06
CA ILE A 148 -2.97 13.27 -11.54
C ILE A 148 -3.71 12.00 -11.97
N ALA A 149 -3.57 11.57 -13.22
CA ALA A 149 -4.18 10.33 -13.70
C ALA A 149 -3.68 9.11 -12.92
N ALA A 150 -2.37 9.01 -12.66
CA ALA A 150 -1.79 7.92 -11.88
C ALA A 150 -2.27 7.92 -10.41
N VAL A 151 -2.33 9.09 -9.76
CA VAL A 151 -2.81 9.23 -8.38
C VAL A 151 -4.31 8.90 -8.27
N PHE A 152 -5.12 9.36 -9.22
CA PHE A 152 -6.54 9.02 -9.28
C PHE A 152 -6.76 7.52 -9.42
N TRP A 153 -6.04 6.86 -10.34
CA TRP A 153 -6.10 5.42 -10.48
C TRP A 153 -5.74 4.69 -9.17
N ALA A 154 -4.65 5.10 -8.50
CA ALA A 154 -4.27 4.53 -7.21
C ALA A 154 -5.36 4.72 -6.14
N ALA A 155 -6.00 5.90 -6.10
CA ALA A 155 -7.11 6.18 -5.18
C ALA A 155 -8.30 5.23 -5.39
N PHE A 156 -8.65 4.92 -6.65
CA PHE A 156 -9.71 3.96 -6.96
C PHE A 156 -9.36 2.53 -6.55
N VAL A 157 -8.10 2.12 -6.76
CA VAL A 157 -7.64 0.79 -6.33
C VAL A 157 -7.74 0.66 -4.81
N VAL A 158 -7.22 1.63 -4.04
CA VAL A 158 -7.27 1.56 -2.57
C VAL A 158 -8.69 1.66 -2.01
N ALA A 159 -9.57 2.45 -2.66
CA ALA A 159 -10.99 2.49 -2.31
C ALA A 159 -11.65 1.12 -2.52
N GLY A 160 -11.37 0.47 -3.64
CA GLY A 160 -11.84 -0.90 -3.91
C GLY A 160 -11.35 -1.90 -2.88
N THR A 161 -10.04 -1.97 -2.62
CA THR A 161 -9.49 -2.92 -1.64
C THR A 161 -9.94 -2.67 -0.21
N MET A 162 -10.24 -1.41 0.15
CA MET A 162 -10.85 -1.08 1.43
C MET A 162 -12.29 -1.58 1.51
N TRP A 163 -13.07 -1.39 0.44
CA TRP A 163 -14.48 -1.75 0.40
C TRP A 163 -14.73 -3.26 0.35
N TYR A 164 -13.96 -3.98 -0.47
CA TYR A 164 -14.11 -5.42 -0.67
C TYR A 164 -13.29 -6.27 0.31
N GLY A 165 -12.29 -5.68 0.95
CA GLY A 165 -11.32 -6.39 1.78
C GLY A 165 -10.14 -6.95 0.97
N SER A 166 -9.00 -7.05 1.64
CA SER A 166 -7.75 -7.60 1.12
C SER A 166 -6.82 -7.95 2.28
N ALA A 167 -5.68 -8.60 2.00
CA ALA A 167 -4.63 -8.82 3.00
C ALA A 167 -4.08 -7.51 3.61
N ALA A 168 -4.20 -6.37 2.91
CA ALA A 168 -3.76 -5.06 3.38
C ALA A 168 -4.85 -4.26 4.13
N THR A 169 -6.09 -4.77 4.19
CA THR A 169 -7.24 -4.11 4.84
C THR A 169 -7.92 -5.06 5.83
N PRO A 170 -7.19 -5.53 6.88
CA PRO A 170 -7.69 -6.53 7.81
C PRO A 170 -8.85 -6.00 8.67
N VAL A 171 -9.84 -6.87 8.88
CA VAL A 171 -11.05 -6.65 9.70
C VAL A 171 -10.76 -6.07 11.08
N GLU A 172 -9.68 -6.51 11.73
CA GLU A 172 -9.35 -6.06 13.09
C GLU A 172 -8.90 -4.62 13.17
N LEU A 173 -8.41 -4.05 12.06
CA LEU A 173 -7.93 -2.67 12.01
C LEU A 173 -8.94 -1.72 11.36
N PHE A 174 -9.77 -2.23 10.44
CA PHE A 174 -10.68 -1.41 9.64
C PHE A 174 -12.17 -1.73 9.84
N GLY A 175 -12.49 -2.75 10.62
CA GLY A 175 -13.85 -3.28 10.74
C GLY A 175 -14.18 -4.24 9.59
N PRO A 176 -15.30 -4.97 9.72
CA PRO A 176 -15.67 -5.99 8.76
C PRO A 176 -16.42 -5.40 7.55
N THR A 177 -16.40 -6.10 6.41
CA THR A 177 -16.96 -5.59 5.14
C THR A 177 -18.44 -5.95 4.97
N ARG A 178 -19.28 -5.05 4.43
CA ARG A 178 -20.71 -5.32 4.22
C ARG A 178 -21.04 -6.68 3.56
N TYR A 179 -20.14 -7.19 2.72
CA TYR A 179 -20.29 -8.48 2.03
C TYR A 179 -20.28 -9.67 3.00
N GLN A 180 -19.53 -9.58 4.10
CA GLN A 180 -19.54 -10.61 5.13
C GLN A 180 -20.88 -10.64 5.89
N TRP A 181 -21.54 -9.49 6.09
CA TRP A 181 -22.91 -9.43 6.62
C TRP A 181 -23.92 -9.98 5.60
N ASP A 182 -23.90 -9.47 4.37
CA ASP A 182 -24.85 -9.83 3.29
C ASP A 182 -24.85 -11.36 3.03
N LEU A 183 -23.73 -12.05 3.28
CA LEU A 183 -23.56 -13.50 3.09
C LEU A 183 -23.68 -14.32 4.40
N GLY A 184 -23.93 -13.70 5.55
CA GLY A 184 -23.97 -14.38 6.85
C GLY A 184 -22.64 -15.06 7.22
N PHE A 185 -21.51 -14.48 6.82
CA PHE A 185 -20.18 -15.11 6.93
C PHE A 185 -19.82 -15.47 8.39
N PHE A 186 -20.04 -14.56 9.33
CA PHE A 186 -19.76 -14.80 10.74
C PHE A 186 -20.82 -15.68 11.39
N GLN A 187 -22.11 -15.43 11.11
CA GLN A 187 -23.22 -16.29 11.53
C GLN A 187 -22.97 -17.77 11.18
N LEU A 188 -22.64 -18.07 9.92
CA LEU A 188 -22.38 -19.44 9.47
C LEU A 188 -21.23 -20.10 10.23
N GLN A 189 -20.19 -19.33 10.57
CA GLN A 189 -19.06 -19.85 11.34
C GLN A 189 -19.42 -20.07 12.81
N ILE A 190 -20.23 -19.20 13.41
CA ILE A 190 -20.76 -19.37 14.76
C ILE A 190 -21.61 -20.65 14.82
N GLU A 191 -22.57 -20.79 13.91
CA GLU A 191 -23.43 -21.96 13.80
C GLU A 191 -22.61 -23.24 13.64
N LYS A 192 -21.60 -23.23 12.76
CA LYS A 192 -20.70 -24.38 12.56
C LYS A 192 -19.97 -24.77 13.85
N ARG A 193 -19.43 -23.82 14.61
CA ARG A 193 -18.73 -24.08 15.87
C ARG A 193 -19.69 -24.61 16.95
N VAL A 194 -20.88 -24.02 17.07
CA VAL A 194 -21.92 -24.50 18.00
C VAL A 194 -22.31 -25.96 17.69
N GLN A 195 -22.56 -26.28 16.41
CA GLN A 195 -22.91 -27.65 16.01
C GLN A 195 -21.77 -28.65 16.28
N GLN A 196 -20.52 -28.27 16.03
CA GLN A 196 -19.36 -29.11 16.35
C GLN A 196 -19.27 -29.39 17.86
N ASN A 197 -19.50 -28.38 18.70
CA ASN A 197 -19.49 -28.52 20.15
C ASN A 197 -20.61 -29.45 20.66
N ILE A 198 -21.82 -29.33 20.10
CA ILE A 198 -22.94 -30.23 20.43
C ILE A 198 -22.63 -31.67 20.00
N GLN A 199 -22.03 -31.88 18.82
CA GLN A 199 -21.61 -33.20 18.35
C GLN A 199 -20.53 -33.84 19.24
N GLN A 200 -19.72 -33.03 19.93
CA GLN A 200 -18.76 -33.48 20.94
C GLN A 200 -19.41 -33.80 22.29
N GLY A 201 -20.74 -33.74 22.40
CA GLY A 201 -21.51 -34.12 23.58
C GLY A 201 -21.78 -32.97 24.57
N GLN A 202 -21.47 -31.73 24.20
CA GLN A 202 -21.78 -30.56 25.03
C GLN A 202 -23.28 -30.23 25.00
N SER A 203 -23.78 -29.63 26.08
CA SER A 203 -25.14 -29.05 26.07
C SER A 203 -25.20 -27.81 25.18
N LEU A 204 -26.40 -27.38 24.80
CA LEU A 204 -26.58 -26.16 24.00
C LEU A 204 -25.98 -24.93 24.68
N GLU A 205 -26.18 -24.79 25.99
CA GLU A 205 -25.64 -23.68 26.78
C GLU A 205 -24.10 -23.69 26.82
N GLN A 206 -23.50 -24.87 26.98
CA GLN A 206 -22.04 -25.04 26.93
C GLN A 206 -21.47 -24.75 25.53
N ALA A 207 -22.18 -25.17 24.48
CA ALA A 207 -21.74 -24.94 23.11
C ALA A 207 -21.73 -23.44 22.75
N TRP A 208 -22.75 -22.69 23.17
CA TRP A 208 -22.82 -21.24 22.98
C TRP A 208 -21.82 -20.47 23.85
N SER A 209 -21.58 -20.90 25.10
CA SER A 209 -20.62 -20.22 25.97
C SER A 209 -19.16 -20.37 25.53
N GLN A 210 -18.86 -21.28 24.61
CA GLN A 210 -17.53 -21.42 23.99
C GLN A 210 -17.32 -20.53 22.75
N ILE A 211 -18.34 -19.80 22.28
CA ILE A 211 -18.18 -18.89 21.15
C ILE A 211 -17.45 -17.63 21.61
N PRO A 212 -16.33 -17.23 20.95
CA PRO A 212 -15.63 -16.01 21.32
C PRO A 212 -16.53 -14.77 21.18
N GLU A 213 -16.54 -13.91 22.19
CA GLU A 213 -17.32 -12.66 22.16
C GLU A 213 -16.94 -11.79 20.95
N LYS A 214 -15.65 -11.76 20.58
CA LYS A 214 -15.17 -11.04 19.39
C LYS A 214 -15.81 -11.56 18.09
N LEU A 215 -16.00 -12.88 17.97
CA LEU A 215 -16.64 -13.48 16.80
C LEU A 215 -18.13 -13.14 16.77
N ALA A 216 -18.81 -13.22 17.92
CA ALA A 216 -20.22 -12.85 18.04
C ALA A 216 -20.44 -11.35 17.76
N PHE A 217 -19.51 -10.49 18.18
CA PHE A 217 -19.57 -9.06 17.93
C PHE A 217 -19.46 -8.73 16.43
N TYR A 218 -18.65 -9.47 15.67
CA TYR A 218 -18.62 -9.31 14.22
C TYR A 218 -19.95 -9.68 13.55
N ASP A 219 -20.80 -10.50 14.16
CA ASP A 219 -22.14 -10.85 13.63
C ASP A 219 -23.24 -9.85 14.03
N TYR A 220 -22.88 -8.60 14.33
CA TYR A 220 -23.82 -7.54 14.71
C TYR A 220 -23.90 -6.42 13.67
N ILE A 221 -25.10 -6.10 13.17
CA ILE A 221 -25.31 -5.13 12.07
C ILE A 221 -24.77 -3.71 12.34
N GLY A 222 -24.66 -3.29 13.61
CA GLY A 222 -24.12 -1.97 13.95
C GLY A 222 -22.60 -1.83 13.77
N VAL A 223 -21.87 -2.92 13.51
CA VAL A 223 -20.41 -2.87 13.23
C VAL A 223 -20.11 -2.56 11.76
N TRP A 224 -21.15 -2.52 10.90
CA TRP A 224 -21.00 -2.43 9.45
C TRP A 224 -21.40 -1.05 8.87
N GLU A 225 -22.04 -0.19 9.66
CA GLU A 225 -22.59 1.11 9.24
C GLU A 225 -21.58 2.28 9.28
N ILE A 226 -20.32 2.07 8.87
CA ILE A 226 -19.33 3.17 8.83
C ILE A 226 -19.15 3.79 7.43
N PHE A 227 -19.93 3.37 6.41
CA PHE A 227 -19.93 4.01 5.09
C PHE A 227 -21.28 3.97 4.39
#